data_AF-A0A0Q8YY13-F1
#
_entry.id   AF-A0A0Q8YY13-F1
#
_cell.length_a   1.000
_cell.length_b   1.000
_cell.length_c   1.000
_cell.angle_alpha   90.00
_cell.angle_beta   90.00
_cell.angle_gamma   90.00
#
_symmetry.space_group_name_H-M   'P 1'
#
loop_
_entity.id
_entity.type
_entity.pdbx_description
1 polymer ?
#
loop_
_entity_poly.entity_id
_entity_poly.type
_entity_poly.pdbx_seq_one_letter_code
_entity_poly.pdbx_strand_id
1 'polypeptide(L)'
;MSRAASRAASRAASRVEQPSRRTVLAAAVAAAVAGGPSPSASATEADGTEATGTEATGAPGAEAVPARSVDYRGWTTYADWRSGVAEGARALAGIRPGVAIAAAPLGVVDHTDPHSRTTASWEYATWTSPLHRLAVPATEVIASWNASTPAGSWIQVEIEGTYSDGTDTPWYVMGRWASGDQDIKRSSVDGQSDGRSTVWTDTLAIDDAAGGLRLDAYRLRLTLYRRPGTDVTPTVWRLGAMGSDVPDRFTVPASVPGLARELRVPRYSQEVHKGQYPEYDNGGEAWCSPTSSQMIVEYWGGRLTDEQLAWVDPSYADPQVCHAARHTYDHQYAGCGNWPFNAAYAATFEDLQGVVTRLGSLTDLETLIGAGIPAMTSQSFLKEELTGAGYGTSGHLMTVIGFTAGGDVIANDPFSADDATVRRVYPRREFENVWLRTRRHNATGKVVSGTGGVCYLYFPARPSARQRQALTAVGIRM
;
A
#
# COMPACT_ATOMS: atom_id res chain seq x y z
N MET A 1 -3.01 -65.74 -2.39
CA MET A 1 -2.14 -64.57 -2.68
C MET A 1 -2.98 -63.32 -2.61
N SER A 2 -3.08 -62.82 -1.39
CA SER A 2 -3.87 -61.68 -0.93
C SER A 2 -2.87 -60.75 -0.23
N ARG A 3 -3.07 -59.43 -0.35
CA ARG A 3 -2.15 -58.31 -0.02
C ARG A 3 -1.39 -57.72 -1.22
N ALA A 4 -2.14 -57.01 -2.07
CA ALA A 4 -1.57 -55.91 -2.87
C ALA A 4 -2.60 -54.83 -3.26
N ALA A 5 -3.91 -55.10 -3.14
CA ALA A 5 -4.96 -54.16 -3.55
C ALA A 5 -5.59 -53.31 -2.42
N SER A 6 -4.91 -53.16 -1.27
CA SER A 6 -5.49 -52.49 -0.06
C SER A 6 -4.74 -51.23 0.41
N ARG A 7 -3.86 -50.63 -0.41
CA ARG A 7 -3.12 -49.41 -0.03
C ARG A 7 -3.36 -48.18 -0.92
N ALA A 8 -4.32 -48.23 -1.83
CA ALA A 8 -4.64 -47.12 -2.73
C ALA A 8 -5.91 -46.32 -2.34
N ALA A 9 -6.61 -46.67 -1.25
CA ALA A 9 -7.88 -46.04 -0.87
C ALA A 9 -7.87 -45.52 0.58
N SER A 10 -6.95 -44.60 0.90
CA SER A 10 -6.91 -43.93 2.21
C SER A 10 -6.29 -42.51 2.19
N ARG A 11 -6.17 -41.87 1.02
CA ARG A 11 -5.75 -40.46 0.90
C ARG A 11 -6.75 -39.68 0.05
N ALA A 12 -8.00 -39.65 0.52
CA ALA A 12 -9.05 -38.83 -0.07
C ALA A 12 -10.08 -38.51 1.01
N ALA A 13 -9.71 -37.68 1.98
CA ALA A 13 -10.65 -36.98 2.87
C ALA A 13 -9.95 -35.80 3.55
N SER A 14 -10.61 -34.64 3.49
CA SER A 14 -10.31 -33.40 4.20
C SER A 14 -9.00 -32.66 3.87
N ARG A 15 -8.91 -32.11 2.66
CA ARG A 15 -8.36 -30.75 2.53
C ARG A 15 -9.52 -29.81 2.77
N VAL A 16 -9.57 -29.21 3.96
CA VAL A 16 -10.36 -28.02 4.20
C VAL A 16 -9.76 -26.95 3.28
N GLU A 17 -10.47 -26.63 2.20
CA GLU A 17 -10.17 -25.49 1.35
C GLU A 17 -10.27 -24.23 2.20
N GLN A 18 -9.11 -23.74 2.64
CA GLN A 18 -8.98 -22.39 3.15
C GLN A 18 -9.21 -21.42 1.97
N PRO A 19 -10.12 -20.45 2.10
CA PRO A 19 -10.42 -19.53 1.02
C PRO A 19 -9.22 -18.62 0.74
N SER A 20 -8.72 -18.68 -0.49
CA SER A 20 -7.60 -17.90 -1.01
C SER A 20 -7.82 -16.39 -0.87
N ARG A 21 -6.80 -15.66 -0.41
CA ARG A 21 -6.74 -14.18 -0.27
C ARG A 21 -6.74 -13.41 -1.61
N ARG A 22 -7.11 -14.07 -2.72
CA ARG A 22 -7.20 -13.53 -4.10
C ARG A 22 -8.34 -12.53 -4.35
N THR A 23 -8.96 -11.97 -3.30
CA THR A 23 -10.13 -11.08 -3.42
C THR A 23 -10.05 -9.90 -2.46
N VAL A 24 -8.92 -9.22 -2.44
CA VAL A 24 -8.83 -7.86 -1.93
C VAL A 24 -8.15 -7.06 -3.04
N LEU A 25 -8.90 -6.10 -3.58
CA LEU A 25 -8.66 -5.42 -4.85
C LEU A 25 -9.05 -6.28 -6.08
N ALA A 26 -10.34 -6.44 -6.30
CA ALA A 26 -10.94 -6.49 -7.62
C ALA A 26 -12.29 -5.80 -7.43
N ALA A 27 -12.48 -4.64 -8.06
CA ALA A 27 -13.69 -3.86 -7.92
C ALA A 27 -14.87 -4.64 -8.51
N ALA A 28 -15.84 -5.00 -7.67
CA ALA A 28 -17.17 -5.40 -8.10
C ALA A 28 -18.17 -4.51 -7.39
N VAL A 29 -18.52 -3.38 -8.03
CA VAL A 29 -19.66 -2.56 -7.62
C VAL A 29 -20.93 -3.24 -8.12
N ALA A 30 -21.61 -3.98 -7.24
CA ALA A 30 -23.00 -4.37 -7.48
C ALA A 30 -23.92 -3.27 -6.93
N ALA A 31 -24.43 -2.42 -7.82
CA ALA A 31 -25.50 -1.48 -7.48
C ALA A 31 -26.85 -2.23 -7.50
N ALA A 32 -27.56 -2.27 -6.37
CA ALA A 32 -28.95 -2.69 -6.32
C ALA A 32 -29.81 -1.51 -5.83
N VAL A 33 -30.76 -1.09 -6.67
CA VAL A 33 -31.74 -0.04 -6.40
C VAL A 33 -33.14 -0.67 -6.37
N ALA A 34 -33.81 -0.59 -5.22
CA ALA A 34 -35.27 -0.59 -4.97
C ALA A 34 -35.45 -0.74 -3.44
N GLY A 35 -36.24 0.01 -2.68
CA GLY A 35 -37.40 0.85 -2.97
C GLY A 35 -38.66 0.25 -2.32
N GLY A 36 -39.01 0.65 -1.08
CA GLY A 36 -40.34 0.44 -0.46
C GLY A 36 -40.36 -0.16 0.97
N PRO A 37 -41.40 0.11 1.78
CA PRO A 37 -41.24 0.65 3.14
C PRO A 37 -41.38 -0.34 4.32
N SER A 38 -40.92 0.11 5.50
CA SER A 38 -41.11 -0.49 6.82
C SER A 38 -42.59 -0.56 7.27
N PRO A 39 -42.89 -1.26 8.38
CA PRO A 39 -42.96 -0.51 9.63
C PRO A 39 -42.35 -1.20 10.87
N SER A 40 -42.11 -0.33 11.83
CA SER A 40 -41.58 -0.46 13.20
C SER A 40 -42.32 -1.43 14.11
N ALA A 41 -41.61 -1.95 15.11
CA ALA A 41 -42.18 -2.26 16.42
C ALA A 41 -41.12 -2.08 17.52
N SER A 42 -41.58 -1.49 18.61
CA SER A 42 -40.85 -0.91 19.73
C SER A 42 -40.75 -1.83 20.95
N ALA A 43 -39.66 -1.63 21.70
CA ALA A 43 -39.47 -1.67 23.16
C ALA A 43 -40.07 -2.81 24.01
N THR A 44 -39.20 -3.38 24.86
CA THR A 44 -39.42 -3.39 26.33
C THR A 44 -38.12 -3.61 27.09
N GLU A 45 -37.88 -2.73 28.07
CA GLU A 45 -36.99 -2.95 29.22
C GLU A 45 -37.60 -4.00 30.15
N ALA A 46 -36.74 -4.75 30.85
CA ALA A 46 -37.09 -5.35 32.13
C ALA A 46 -35.85 -5.39 33.03
N ASP A 47 -36.03 -4.77 34.19
CA ASP A 47 -35.17 -4.67 35.35
C ASP A 47 -34.80 -6.03 35.97
N GLY A 48 -33.66 -6.08 36.65
CA GLY A 48 -33.17 -7.28 37.34
C GLY A 48 -31.98 -7.05 38.26
N THR A 49 -32.27 -6.45 39.42
CA THR A 49 -31.54 -6.35 40.70
C THR A 49 -30.27 -7.19 40.94
N GLU A 50 -29.23 -6.44 41.36
CA GLU A 50 -28.21 -6.64 42.41
C GLU A 50 -27.77 -8.06 42.86
N ALA A 51 -26.46 -8.27 42.81
CA ALA A 51 -25.73 -9.03 43.83
C ALA A 51 -24.36 -8.38 44.11
N THR A 52 -24.15 -8.10 45.39
CA THR A 52 -22.98 -7.47 46.02
C THR A 52 -21.71 -8.31 45.90
N GLY A 53 -20.61 -7.66 45.52
CA GLY A 53 -19.25 -8.21 45.61
C GLY A 53 -18.23 -7.09 45.80
N THR A 54 -17.70 -6.96 47.01
CA THR A 54 -16.56 -6.11 47.38
C THR A 54 -15.33 -6.46 46.54
N GLU A 55 -14.84 -5.51 45.73
CA GLU A 55 -13.52 -5.59 45.11
C GLU A 55 -12.62 -4.45 45.57
N ALA A 56 -11.40 -4.85 45.92
CA ALA A 56 -10.35 -4.05 46.48
C ALA A 56 -9.84 -3.00 45.49
N THR A 57 -9.52 -1.83 46.03
CA THR A 57 -8.85 -0.73 45.34
C THR A 57 -7.45 -1.14 44.89
N GLY A 58 -7.32 -1.60 43.64
CA GLY A 58 -6.07 -1.69 42.91
C GLY A 58 -5.83 -0.40 42.13
N ALA A 59 -4.69 0.24 42.35
CA ALA A 59 -4.26 1.45 41.64
C ALA A 59 -4.28 1.24 40.11
N PRO A 60 -4.56 2.28 39.31
CA PRO A 60 -4.46 2.16 37.86
C PRO A 60 -3.00 1.89 37.49
N GLY A 61 -2.76 0.70 36.96
CA GLY A 61 -1.50 0.36 36.33
C GLY A 61 -1.23 1.34 35.20
N ALA A 62 0.00 1.85 35.15
CA ALA A 62 0.47 2.61 34.01
C ALA A 62 0.17 1.80 32.73
N GLU A 63 -0.70 2.34 31.87
CA GLU A 63 -0.95 1.77 30.54
C GLU A 63 0.40 1.59 29.86
N ALA A 64 0.80 0.33 29.68
CA ALA A 64 1.95 0.01 28.87
C ALA A 64 1.68 0.58 27.48
N VAL A 65 2.48 1.56 27.06
CA VAL A 65 2.47 2.06 25.69
C VAL A 65 2.49 0.84 24.77
N PRO A 66 1.49 0.63 23.90
CA PRO A 66 1.47 -0.53 23.04
C PRO A 66 2.80 -0.58 22.28
N ALA A 67 3.50 -1.71 22.36
CA ALA A 67 4.68 -1.92 21.55
C ALA A 67 4.30 -1.64 20.09
N ARG A 68 5.09 -0.82 19.39
CA ARG A 68 4.85 -0.54 17.97
C ARG A 68 4.72 -1.88 17.25
N SER A 69 3.69 -2.04 16.43
CA SER A 69 3.44 -3.27 15.65
C SER A 69 3.99 -3.18 14.23
N VAL A 70 4.76 -2.13 13.94
CA VAL A 70 5.24 -1.75 12.61
C VAL A 70 6.68 -1.27 12.73
N ASP A 71 7.53 -1.74 11.82
CA ASP A 71 8.88 -1.22 11.61
C ASP A 71 9.05 -0.82 10.15
N TYR A 72 9.77 0.28 9.93
CA TYR A 72 10.08 0.76 8.58
C TYR A 72 11.56 1.11 8.48
N ARG A 73 12.22 0.56 7.46
CA ARG A 73 13.58 0.94 7.08
C ARG A 73 13.63 1.33 5.61
N GLY A 74 14.15 2.53 5.36
CA GLY A 74 14.52 3.01 4.04
C GLY A 74 16.01 3.32 3.96
N TRP A 75 16.62 3.07 2.81
CA TRP A 75 17.94 3.50 2.41
C TRP A 75 17.77 4.70 1.47
N THR A 76 18.26 5.87 1.90
CA THR A 76 18.01 7.17 1.24
C THR A 76 19.27 8.03 1.15
N THR A 77 20.21 7.86 2.08
CA THR A 77 21.43 8.69 2.16
C THR A 77 22.59 8.08 1.38
N TYR A 78 23.60 8.88 1.06
CA TYR A 78 24.82 8.35 0.44
C TYR A 78 25.50 7.27 1.30
N ALA A 79 25.50 7.43 2.63
CA ALA A 79 26.04 6.43 3.55
C ALA A 79 25.22 5.12 3.51
N ASP A 80 23.89 5.21 3.40
CA ASP A 80 23.03 4.04 3.22
C ASP A 80 23.39 3.29 1.94
N TRP A 81 23.52 3.99 0.80
CA TRP A 81 23.88 3.36 -0.47
C TRP A 81 25.28 2.75 -0.44
N ARG A 82 26.23 3.36 0.28
CA ARG A 82 27.59 2.83 0.47
C ARG A 82 27.65 1.63 1.43
N SER A 83 26.64 1.42 2.26
CA SER A 83 26.58 0.30 3.20
C SER A 83 26.18 -1.02 2.55
N GLY A 84 25.49 -0.98 1.40
CA GLY A 84 25.10 -2.17 0.65
C GLY A 84 26.23 -2.75 -0.20
N VAL A 85 26.03 -3.98 -0.66
CA VAL A 85 26.91 -4.66 -1.62
C VAL A 85 26.49 -4.25 -3.02
N ALA A 86 27.39 -3.62 -3.78
CA ALA A 86 27.14 -3.13 -5.13
C ALA A 86 27.98 -3.92 -6.14
N GLU A 87 27.32 -4.48 -7.16
CA GLU A 87 27.96 -5.21 -8.26
C GLU A 87 27.53 -4.58 -9.58
N GLY A 88 28.46 -3.89 -10.25
CA GLY A 88 28.15 -3.05 -11.41
C GLY A 88 27.32 -1.79 -11.10
N ALA A 89 26.95 -1.57 -9.83
CA ALA A 89 26.22 -0.39 -9.37
C ALA A 89 27.14 0.61 -8.65
N ARG A 90 26.74 1.87 -8.59
CA ARG A 90 27.45 2.92 -7.86
C ARG A 90 26.49 3.81 -7.07
N ALA A 91 26.90 4.17 -5.85
CA ALA A 91 26.24 5.19 -5.07
C ALA A 91 26.50 6.58 -5.69
N LEU A 92 25.45 7.37 -5.82
CA LEU A 92 25.48 8.76 -6.25
C LEU A 92 25.40 9.66 -5.02
N ALA A 93 26.41 10.52 -4.85
CA ALA A 93 26.35 11.62 -3.89
C ALA A 93 25.55 12.80 -4.49
N GLY A 94 25.19 13.77 -3.65
CA GLY A 94 24.53 15.01 -4.08
C GLY A 94 23.34 15.37 -3.21
N ILE A 95 22.50 16.27 -3.72
CA ILE A 95 21.32 16.81 -3.02
C ILE A 95 20.28 15.70 -2.77
N ARG A 96 20.13 14.78 -3.72
CA ARG A 96 19.28 13.59 -3.61
C ARG A 96 20.13 12.35 -3.90
N PRO A 97 20.79 11.77 -2.87
CA PRO A 97 21.60 10.59 -3.06
C PRO A 97 20.80 9.43 -3.63
N GLY A 98 21.46 8.55 -4.37
CA GLY A 98 20.81 7.41 -4.99
C GLY A 98 21.80 6.32 -5.38
N VAL A 99 21.30 5.33 -6.11
CA VAL A 99 22.12 4.29 -6.75
C VAL A 99 21.76 4.19 -8.22
N ALA A 100 22.78 4.01 -9.05
CA ALA A 100 22.67 3.89 -10.51
C ALA A 100 23.66 2.84 -11.03
N ILE A 101 23.57 2.50 -12.31
CA ILE A 101 24.53 1.63 -12.97
C ILE A 101 25.89 2.36 -13.07
N ALA A 102 26.98 1.65 -12.78
CA ALA A 102 28.33 2.15 -12.93
C ALA A 102 28.76 2.15 -14.41
N ALA A 103 29.95 2.69 -14.72
CA ALA A 103 30.45 2.68 -16.09
C ALA A 103 30.57 1.24 -16.65
N ALA A 104 31.06 0.32 -15.82
CA ALA A 104 31.04 -1.11 -16.10
C ALA A 104 29.80 -1.75 -15.44
N PRO A 105 28.82 -2.26 -16.21
CA PRO A 105 27.71 -3.03 -15.67
C PRO A 105 28.20 -4.39 -15.15
N LEU A 106 27.36 -5.10 -14.41
CA LEU A 106 27.64 -6.46 -13.95
C LEU A 106 27.61 -7.46 -15.11
N GLY A 107 26.70 -7.27 -16.06
CA GLY A 107 26.59 -8.11 -17.24
C GLY A 107 25.46 -7.68 -18.16
N VAL A 108 25.17 -8.53 -19.14
CA VAL A 108 24.05 -8.37 -20.08
C VAL A 108 23.12 -9.58 -19.92
N VAL A 109 21.82 -9.34 -19.95
CA VAL A 109 20.79 -10.37 -19.90
C VAL A 109 19.68 -10.09 -20.90
N ASP A 110 19.18 -11.13 -21.56
CA ASP A 110 17.97 -11.03 -22.36
C ASP A 110 16.75 -11.16 -21.45
N HIS A 111 15.85 -10.19 -21.54
CA HIS A 111 14.58 -10.20 -20.82
C HIS A 111 13.43 -10.23 -21.83
N THR A 112 12.55 -11.22 -21.68
CA THR A 112 11.27 -11.27 -22.38
C THR A 112 10.19 -10.77 -21.45
N ASP A 113 9.61 -9.63 -21.77
CA ASP A 113 8.49 -9.07 -21.00
C ASP A 113 7.24 -9.97 -21.18
N PRO A 114 6.63 -10.46 -20.08
CA PRO A 114 5.58 -11.48 -20.17
C PRO A 114 4.27 -10.97 -20.77
N HIS A 115 4.04 -9.65 -20.77
CA HIS A 115 2.79 -9.04 -21.20
C HIS A 115 2.85 -8.54 -22.65
N SER A 116 3.93 -7.88 -23.03
CA SER A 116 4.19 -7.42 -24.40
C SER A 116 4.81 -8.50 -25.30
N ARG A 117 5.34 -9.58 -24.71
CA ARG A 117 6.07 -10.66 -25.41
C ARG A 117 7.32 -10.21 -26.16
N THR A 118 7.78 -8.99 -25.92
CA THR A 118 8.98 -8.46 -26.56
C THR A 118 10.22 -8.87 -25.79
N THR A 119 11.23 -9.36 -26.51
CA THR A 119 12.55 -9.67 -25.95
C THR A 119 13.52 -8.54 -26.25
N ALA A 120 14.27 -8.14 -25.24
CA ALA A 120 15.33 -7.14 -25.35
C ALA A 120 16.52 -7.52 -24.48
N SER A 121 17.72 -7.21 -24.95
CA SER A 121 18.94 -7.30 -24.14
C SER A 121 19.09 -6.07 -23.25
N TRP A 122 19.56 -6.29 -22.03
CA TRP A 122 19.74 -5.27 -21.00
C TRP A 122 21.08 -5.43 -20.31
N GLU A 123 21.86 -4.34 -20.24
CA GLU A 123 22.93 -4.26 -19.25
C GLU A 123 22.31 -4.12 -17.88
N TYR A 124 22.86 -4.82 -16.89
CA TYR A 124 22.32 -4.79 -15.53
C TYR A 124 23.39 -4.61 -14.46
N ALA A 125 22.94 -4.16 -13.30
CA ALA A 125 23.73 -4.05 -12.09
C ALA A 125 22.86 -4.38 -10.88
N THR A 126 23.47 -4.80 -9.78
CA THR A 126 22.77 -5.11 -8.53
C THR A 126 23.28 -4.26 -7.37
N TRP A 127 22.36 -3.92 -6.48
CA TRP A 127 22.67 -3.40 -5.16
C TRP A 127 21.86 -4.20 -4.14
N THR A 128 22.54 -4.78 -3.15
CA THR A 128 21.91 -5.56 -2.08
C THR A 128 22.11 -4.86 -0.74
N SER A 129 21.01 -4.67 0.00
CA SER A 129 21.05 -4.01 1.31
C SER A 129 21.82 -4.84 2.35
N PRO A 130 22.37 -4.21 3.40
CA PRO A 130 22.66 -4.91 4.64
C PRO A 130 21.41 -5.65 5.16
N LEU A 131 21.62 -6.69 5.97
CA LEU A 131 20.54 -7.35 6.69
C LEU A 131 19.89 -6.35 7.65
N HIS A 132 18.60 -6.09 7.49
CA HIS A 132 17.81 -5.31 8.43
C HIS A 132 17.07 -6.24 9.37
N ARG A 133 17.33 -6.15 10.68
CA ARG A 133 16.52 -6.84 11.69
C ARG A 133 15.32 -5.98 12.00
N LEU A 134 14.14 -6.56 11.84
CA LEU A 134 12.90 -5.88 12.16
C LEU A 134 12.84 -5.63 13.67
N ALA A 135 12.48 -4.41 14.06
CA ALA A 135 12.22 -4.12 15.47
C ALA A 135 11.00 -4.90 16.01
N VAL A 136 10.15 -5.37 15.09
CA VAL A 136 8.95 -6.17 15.34
C VAL A 136 8.95 -7.33 14.33
N PRO A 137 9.14 -8.58 14.76
CA PRO A 137 9.00 -9.73 13.88
C PRO A 137 7.66 -9.67 13.13
N ALA A 138 7.70 -9.73 11.81
CA ALA A 138 6.57 -9.38 10.96
C ALA A 138 5.79 -10.60 10.48
N THR A 139 4.48 -10.44 10.30
CA THR A 139 3.63 -11.34 9.52
C THR A 139 3.43 -10.88 8.09
N GLU A 140 3.65 -9.59 7.83
CA GLU A 140 3.57 -8.99 6.49
C GLU A 140 4.72 -8.00 6.25
N VAL A 141 5.28 -7.99 5.04
CA VAL A 141 6.29 -7.04 4.59
C VAL A 141 5.95 -6.49 3.21
N ILE A 142 6.11 -5.17 3.06
CA ILE A 142 5.83 -4.44 1.82
C ILE A 142 7.06 -3.64 1.43
N ALA A 143 7.69 -4.04 0.34
CA ALA A 143 8.82 -3.31 -0.24
C ALA A 143 8.31 -2.15 -1.09
N SER A 144 8.94 -0.98 -0.99
CA SER A 144 8.62 0.20 -1.81
C SER A 144 9.89 0.94 -2.23
N TRP A 145 9.81 1.66 -3.34
CA TRP A 145 10.95 2.34 -3.95
C TRP A 145 10.56 3.70 -4.53
N ASN A 146 11.54 4.56 -4.73
CA ASN A 146 11.39 5.84 -5.43
C ASN A 146 12.51 5.92 -6.48
N ALA A 147 12.14 6.01 -7.75
CA ALA A 147 13.07 5.88 -8.84
C ALA A 147 12.70 6.77 -10.02
N SER A 148 13.73 7.24 -10.74
CA SER A 148 13.62 7.71 -12.12
C SER A 148 14.14 6.62 -13.03
N THR A 149 13.31 6.17 -13.97
CA THR A 149 13.73 5.27 -15.05
C THR A 149 13.48 5.98 -16.38
N PRO A 150 14.45 6.73 -16.91
CA PRO A 150 14.33 7.29 -18.27
C PRO A 150 14.13 6.18 -19.31
N ALA A 151 13.61 6.54 -20.48
CA ALA A 151 13.38 5.59 -21.58
C ALA A 151 14.65 4.78 -21.88
N GLY A 152 14.48 3.47 -22.08
CA GLY A 152 15.59 2.53 -22.19
C GLY A 152 16.13 2.07 -20.83
N SER A 153 15.38 2.21 -19.74
CA SER A 153 15.74 1.68 -18.42
C SER A 153 14.55 1.25 -17.58
N TRP A 154 14.80 0.36 -16.63
CA TRP A 154 13.81 -0.13 -15.66
C TRP A 154 14.51 -0.76 -14.45
N ILE A 155 13.75 -1.16 -13.43
CA ILE A 155 14.27 -1.79 -12.21
C ILE A 155 13.46 -3.01 -11.81
N GLN A 156 14.11 -3.93 -11.09
CA GLN A 156 13.48 -5.01 -10.34
C GLN A 156 13.80 -4.86 -8.86
N VAL A 157 12.80 -5.05 -8.00
CA VAL A 157 12.97 -5.06 -6.55
C VAL A 157 12.64 -6.45 -6.03
N GLU A 158 13.53 -6.97 -5.19
CA GLU A 158 13.47 -8.32 -4.64
C GLU A 158 13.68 -8.29 -3.13
N ILE A 159 13.10 -9.27 -2.42
CA ILE A 159 13.24 -9.44 -0.97
C ILE A 159 13.61 -10.90 -0.64
N GLU A 160 14.51 -11.05 0.33
CA GLU A 160 14.80 -12.31 1.02
C GLU A 160 14.63 -12.03 2.52
N GLY A 161 13.84 -12.87 3.19
CA GLY A 161 13.60 -12.76 4.62
C GLY A 161 14.25 -13.90 5.39
N THR A 162 14.52 -13.65 6.67
CA THR A 162 14.89 -14.68 7.64
C THR A 162 13.72 -14.92 8.58
N TYR A 163 13.26 -16.16 8.63
CA TYR A 163 12.21 -16.59 9.55
C TYR A 163 12.71 -16.63 11.00
N SER A 164 11.77 -16.58 11.95
CA SER A 164 12.05 -16.64 13.39
C SER A 164 12.63 -17.97 13.88
N ASP A 165 12.65 -19.01 13.04
CA ASP A 165 13.35 -20.28 13.29
C ASP A 165 14.79 -20.30 12.73
N GLY A 166 15.24 -19.19 12.15
CA GLY A 166 16.57 -19.01 11.57
C GLY A 166 16.74 -19.50 10.14
N THR A 167 15.70 -20.05 9.51
CA THR A 167 15.73 -20.40 8.08
C THR A 167 15.39 -19.19 7.20
N ASP A 168 15.86 -19.18 5.95
CA ASP A 168 15.60 -18.08 5.01
C ASP A 168 14.47 -18.42 4.03
N THR A 169 13.75 -17.40 3.59
CA THR A 169 12.86 -17.48 2.42
C THR A 169 13.70 -17.63 1.15
N PRO A 170 13.12 -18.07 0.01
CA PRO A 170 13.70 -17.75 -1.29
C PRO A 170 13.69 -16.23 -1.53
N TRP A 171 14.42 -15.78 -2.56
CA TRP A 171 14.26 -14.43 -3.09
C TRP A 171 12.92 -14.31 -3.81
N TYR A 172 12.10 -13.36 -3.39
CA TYR A 172 10.85 -13.02 -4.04
C TYR A 172 10.99 -11.72 -4.83
N VAL A 173 10.42 -11.66 -6.03
CA VAL A 173 10.30 -10.43 -6.84
C VAL A 173 9.08 -9.65 -6.36
N MET A 174 9.32 -8.47 -5.78
CA MET A 174 8.27 -7.57 -5.28
C MET A 174 7.73 -6.63 -6.37
N GLY A 175 8.46 -6.48 -7.48
CA GLY A 175 7.94 -5.80 -8.66
C GLY A 175 9.01 -5.56 -9.73
N ARG A 176 8.56 -5.54 -10.99
CA ARG A 176 9.31 -5.02 -12.14
C ARG A 176 8.69 -3.69 -12.54
N TRP A 177 9.50 -2.64 -12.56
CA TRP A 177 8.98 -1.27 -12.60
C TRP A 177 9.78 -0.37 -13.54
N ALA A 178 9.05 0.42 -14.34
CA ALA A 178 9.56 1.53 -15.12
C ALA A 178 8.53 2.67 -15.04
N SER A 179 8.97 3.93 -14.97
CA SER A 179 8.16 5.15 -14.93
C SER A 179 7.18 5.24 -16.12
N GLY A 180 7.61 4.82 -17.32
CA GLY A 180 6.76 4.64 -18.50
C GLY A 180 6.36 3.18 -18.73
N ASP A 181 5.66 2.92 -19.83
CA ASP A 181 5.10 1.60 -20.20
C ASP A 181 5.60 1.08 -21.56
N GLN A 182 6.68 1.67 -22.09
CA GLN A 182 7.25 1.36 -23.41
C GLN A 182 8.42 0.37 -23.34
N ASP A 183 9.23 0.43 -22.28
CA ASP A 183 10.39 -0.46 -22.09
C ASP A 183 10.01 -1.84 -21.56
N ILE A 184 9.13 -1.84 -20.56
CA ILE A 184 8.47 -3.01 -19.99
C ILE A 184 7.03 -2.65 -19.65
N LYS A 185 6.17 -3.66 -19.57
CA LYS A 185 4.87 -3.56 -18.94
C LYS A 185 5.08 -3.83 -17.45
N ARG A 186 5.16 -2.76 -16.66
CA ARG A 186 5.37 -2.88 -15.21
C ARG A 186 4.39 -3.88 -14.59
N SER A 187 4.89 -4.72 -13.69
CA SER A 187 4.09 -5.82 -13.19
C SER A 187 4.58 -6.33 -11.84
N SER A 188 3.64 -6.79 -11.03
CA SER A 188 3.91 -7.78 -9.99
C SER A 188 4.23 -9.15 -10.61
N VAL A 189 4.56 -10.13 -9.77
CA VAL A 189 4.88 -11.50 -10.20
C VAL A 189 4.05 -12.49 -9.39
N ASP A 190 3.23 -13.28 -10.09
CA ASP A 190 2.34 -14.28 -9.50
C ASP A 190 3.06 -15.56 -9.10
N GLY A 191 2.40 -16.35 -8.23
CA GLY A 191 2.75 -17.75 -7.98
C GLY A 191 3.98 -17.94 -7.09
N GLN A 192 4.40 -16.90 -6.37
CA GLN A 192 5.56 -16.92 -5.49
C GLN A 192 5.17 -17.38 -4.08
N SER A 193 5.57 -18.59 -3.71
CA SER A 193 5.37 -19.16 -2.36
C SER A 193 6.42 -20.22 -2.06
N ASP A 194 6.74 -20.42 -0.78
CA ASP A 194 7.56 -21.54 -0.29
C ASP A 194 6.78 -22.51 0.62
N GLY A 195 5.45 -22.34 0.71
CA GLY A 195 4.57 -23.10 1.61
C GLY A 195 4.54 -22.61 3.06
N ARG A 196 5.25 -21.53 3.38
CA ARG A 196 5.26 -20.86 4.68
C ARG A 196 4.97 -19.36 4.55
N SER A 197 5.41 -18.76 3.44
CA SER A 197 5.08 -17.41 3.03
C SER A 197 4.74 -17.36 1.54
N THR A 198 3.94 -16.34 1.20
CA THR A 198 3.43 -16.11 -0.16
C THR A 198 3.46 -14.60 -0.46
N VAL A 199 3.82 -14.23 -1.68
CA VAL A 199 3.65 -12.87 -2.17
C VAL A 199 2.26 -12.70 -2.77
N TRP A 200 1.51 -11.74 -2.23
CA TRP A 200 0.20 -11.31 -2.73
C TRP A 200 0.35 -9.95 -3.39
N THR A 201 0.56 -9.93 -4.72
CA THR A 201 0.79 -8.73 -5.54
C THR A 201 2.02 -7.92 -5.11
N ASP A 202 1.92 -7.20 -3.99
CA ASP A 202 2.94 -6.30 -3.43
C ASP A 202 3.30 -6.61 -1.95
N THR A 203 2.63 -7.59 -1.33
CA THR A 203 2.78 -7.92 0.09
C THR A 203 3.32 -9.35 0.26
N LEU A 204 4.50 -9.49 0.86
CA LEU A 204 4.98 -10.79 1.36
C LEU A 204 4.29 -11.09 2.68
N ALA A 205 3.54 -12.18 2.76
CA ALA A 205 2.78 -12.56 3.95
C ALA A 205 3.15 -13.96 4.45
N ILE A 206 3.22 -14.13 5.76
CA ILE A 206 3.26 -15.45 6.41
C ILE A 206 1.89 -16.11 6.24
N ASP A 207 1.87 -17.35 5.74
CA ASP A 207 0.64 -18.06 5.38
C ASP A 207 -0.19 -18.41 6.62
N ASP A 208 0.47 -18.89 7.69
CA ASP A 208 -0.14 -19.20 8.98
C ASP A 208 0.49 -18.38 10.13
N ALA A 209 0.03 -17.14 10.26
CA ALA A 209 0.43 -16.25 11.34
C ALA A 209 0.06 -16.78 12.74
N ALA A 210 -0.97 -17.63 12.86
CA ALA A 210 -1.41 -18.21 14.14
C ALA A 210 -0.42 -19.27 14.65
N GLY A 211 0.33 -19.91 13.75
CA GLY A 211 1.41 -20.85 14.07
C GLY A 211 2.66 -20.19 14.71
N GLY A 212 2.67 -18.87 14.89
CA GLY A 212 3.74 -18.13 15.58
C GLY A 212 4.99 -17.86 14.73
N LEU A 213 5.07 -18.38 13.51
CA LEU A 213 6.14 -18.05 12.58
C LEU A 213 6.12 -16.55 12.23
N ARG A 214 7.30 -15.93 12.21
CA ARG A 214 7.49 -14.52 11.83
C ARG A 214 8.67 -14.36 10.89
N LEU A 215 8.72 -13.23 10.20
CA LEU A 215 9.92 -12.72 9.56
C LEU A 215 10.67 -11.85 10.57
N ASP A 216 11.89 -12.25 10.94
CA ASP A 216 12.71 -11.52 11.92
C ASP A 216 13.63 -10.48 11.27
N ALA A 217 14.04 -10.73 10.02
CA ALA A 217 14.94 -9.86 9.29
C ALA A 217 14.70 -9.98 7.78
N TYR A 218 15.21 -9.02 7.02
CA TYR A 218 15.19 -9.09 5.56
C TYR A 218 16.41 -8.41 4.92
N ARG A 219 16.65 -8.76 3.66
CA ARG A 219 17.47 -8.02 2.70
C ARG A 219 16.61 -7.61 1.51
N LEU A 220 16.90 -6.44 0.96
CA LEU A 220 16.37 -6.02 -0.33
C LEU A 220 17.48 -6.10 -1.37
N ARG A 221 17.16 -6.60 -2.55
CA ARG A 221 18.00 -6.52 -3.73
C ARG A 221 17.31 -5.67 -4.78
N LEU A 222 18.06 -4.73 -5.30
CA LEU A 222 17.67 -3.87 -6.40
C LEU A 222 18.50 -4.27 -7.61
N THR A 223 17.83 -4.66 -8.68
CA THR A 223 18.45 -4.89 -9.98
C THR A 223 18.08 -3.75 -10.92
N LEU A 224 19.09 -3.06 -11.43
CA LEU A 224 18.98 -1.91 -12.33
C LEU A 224 19.23 -2.37 -13.76
N TYR A 225 18.42 -1.93 -14.72
CA TYR A 225 18.56 -2.29 -16.14
C TYR A 225 18.66 -1.06 -17.03
N ARG A 226 19.54 -1.11 -18.05
CA ARG A 226 19.60 -0.14 -19.14
C ARG A 226 19.84 -0.81 -20.49
N ARG A 227 19.53 -0.11 -21.58
CA ARG A 227 19.89 -0.56 -22.93
C ARG A 227 21.41 -0.67 -23.09
N PRO A 228 21.93 -1.76 -23.71
CA PRO A 228 23.37 -1.93 -23.91
C PRO A 228 24.02 -0.78 -24.66
N GLY A 229 25.23 -0.41 -24.24
CA GLY A 229 26.02 0.66 -24.87
C GLY A 229 25.51 2.08 -24.64
N THR A 230 24.55 2.29 -23.73
CA THR A 230 24.02 3.62 -23.38
C THR A 230 24.49 4.07 -22.01
N ASP A 231 24.62 5.39 -21.81
CA ASP A 231 24.86 5.98 -20.48
C ASP A 231 23.56 6.35 -19.74
N VAL A 232 22.41 6.14 -20.36
CA VAL A 232 21.09 6.35 -19.76
C VAL A 232 20.88 5.29 -18.69
N THR A 233 20.73 5.71 -17.43
CA THR A 233 20.68 4.79 -16.29
C THR A 233 19.48 5.10 -15.40
N PRO A 234 18.81 4.06 -14.87
CA PRO A 234 17.81 4.29 -13.84
C PRO A 234 18.53 4.76 -12.56
N THR A 235 17.90 5.69 -11.84
CA THR A 235 18.39 6.15 -10.54
C THR A 235 17.34 5.88 -9.48
N VAL A 236 17.73 5.17 -8.42
CA VAL A 236 16.87 4.91 -7.27
C VAL A 236 17.32 5.77 -6.10
N TRP A 237 16.44 6.62 -5.60
CA TRP A 237 16.71 7.55 -4.48
C TRP A 237 16.22 7.04 -3.14
N ARG A 238 15.32 6.04 -3.17
CA ARG A 238 14.82 5.36 -1.97
C ARG A 238 14.54 3.91 -2.31
N LEU A 239 15.01 3.03 -1.45
CA LEU A 239 14.56 1.65 -1.37
C LEU A 239 14.22 1.39 0.10
N GLY A 240 13.14 0.67 0.38
CA GLY A 240 12.80 0.33 1.77
C GLY A 240 11.68 -0.67 1.87
N ALA A 241 11.43 -1.14 3.09
CA ALA A 241 10.28 -1.97 3.37
C ALA A 241 9.67 -1.65 4.74
N MET A 242 8.34 -1.76 4.80
CA MET A 242 7.57 -1.78 6.03
C MET A 242 7.30 -3.23 6.39
N GLY A 243 7.68 -3.65 7.59
CA GLY A 243 7.28 -4.92 8.19
C GLY A 243 6.30 -4.68 9.33
N SER A 244 5.31 -5.57 9.49
CA SER A 244 4.30 -5.42 10.54
C SER A 244 3.78 -6.75 11.07
N ASP A 245 3.39 -6.75 12.34
CA ASP A 245 2.59 -7.79 12.99
C ASP A 245 1.41 -7.15 13.72
N VAL A 246 0.40 -6.75 12.95
CA VAL A 246 -0.80 -6.12 13.49
C VAL A 246 -1.77 -7.21 13.94
N PRO A 247 -2.22 -7.22 15.21
CA PRO A 247 -3.08 -8.29 15.71
C PRO A 247 -4.44 -8.32 15.01
N ASP A 248 -5.03 -9.52 14.95
CA ASP A 248 -6.41 -9.73 14.54
C ASP A 248 -7.36 -8.92 15.42
N ARG A 249 -8.12 -8.00 14.81
CA ARG A 249 -9.07 -7.14 15.51
C ARG A 249 -10.19 -6.67 14.60
N PHE A 250 -11.41 -6.66 15.12
CA PHE A 250 -12.60 -6.15 14.43
C PHE A 250 -12.83 -4.65 14.69
N THR A 251 -12.31 -4.15 15.81
CA THR A 251 -12.36 -2.75 16.24
C THR A 251 -11.01 -2.36 16.81
N VAL A 252 -10.80 -1.06 16.98
CA VAL A 252 -9.58 -0.51 17.60
C VAL A 252 -9.92 0.37 18.80
N PRO A 253 -8.98 0.66 19.71
CA PRO A 253 -9.18 1.70 20.73
C PRO A 253 -9.57 3.03 20.07
N ALA A 254 -10.48 3.77 20.70
CA ALA A 254 -10.89 5.07 20.18
C ALA A 254 -9.81 6.11 20.45
N SER A 255 -9.39 6.86 19.43
CA SER A 255 -8.50 8.02 19.64
C SER A 255 -9.28 9.26 20.07
N VAL A 256 -8.66 10.05 20.94
CA VAL A 256 -9.19 11.36 21.36
C VAL A 256 -8.82 12.41 20.31
N PRO A 257 -9.77 13.22 19.81
CA PRO A 257 -9.48 14.32 18.88
C PRO A 257 -8.49 15.34 19.47
N GLY A 258 -7.42 15.65 18.73
CA GLY A 258 -6.41 16.63 19.14
C GLY A 258 -6.18 17.77 18.14
N LEU A 259 -6.70 17.67 16.92
CA LEU A 259 -6.44 18.63 15.85
C LEU A 259 -7.74 19.06 15.15
N ALA A 260 -7.86 20.36 14.87
CA ALA A 260 -8.86 20.92 13.96
C ALA A 260 -8.14 21.69 12.84
N ARG A 261 -8.05 21.08 11.65
CA ARG A 261 -7.33 21.64 10.51
C ARG A 261 -7.78 20.97 9.22
N GLU A 262 -7.81 21.72 8.13
CA GLU A 262 -8.03 21.18 6.80
C GLU A 262 -6.95 21.69 5.84
N LEU A 263 -6.35 20.77 5.09
CA LEU A 263 -5.38 21.04 4.04
C LEU A 263 -6.11 21.28 2.72
N ARG A 264 -5.58 22.21 1.91
CA ARG A 264 -6.16 22.56 0.60
C ARG A 264 -5.68 21.60 -0.49
N VAL A 265 -6.01 20.33 -0.35
CA VAL A 265 -5.70 19.31 -1.36
C VAL A 265 -6.73 19.42 -2.50
N PRO A 266 -6.29 19.42 -3.78
CA PRO A 266 -7.18 19.32 -4.93
C PRO A 266 -8.14 18.13 -4.83
N ARG A 267 -9.26 18.21 -5.53
CA ARG A 267 -10.34 17.23 -5.46
C ARG A 267 -10.54 16.66 -6.85
N TYR A 268 -10.42 15.35 -6.96
CA TYR A 268 -10.70 14.61 -8.19
C TYR A 268 -11.61 13.43 -7.90
N SER A 269 -12.65 13.32 -8.70
CA SER A 269 -13.51 12.14 -8.75
C SER A 269 -12.93 11.12 -9.71
N GLN A 270 -12.97 9.84 -9.33
CA GLN A 270 -12.68 8.77 -10.26
C GLN A 270 -13.89 8.46 -11.17
N GLU A 271 -15.12 8.69 -10.70
CA GLU A 271 -16.34 8.27 -11.40
C GLU A 271 -16.62 9.11 -12.67
N VAL A 272 -16.06 10.31 -12.79
CA VAL A 272 -16.14 11.09 -14.04
C VAL A 272 -15.41 10.39 -15.20
N HIS A 273 -14.53 9.44 -14.89
CA HIS A 273 -13.78 8.63 -15.85
C HIS A 273 -14.39 7.25 -16.09
N LYS A 274 -15.61 7.01 -15.63
CA LYS A 274 -16.30 5.74 -15.78
C LYS A 274 -16.31 5.28 -17.26
N GLY A 275 -15.77 4.09 -17.52
CA GLY A 275 -15.63 3.51 -18.85
C GLY A 275 -14.61 4.19 -19.79
N GLN A 276 -13.89 5.22 -19.34
CA GLN A 276 -12.77 5.80 -20.08
C GLN A 276 -11.52 4.93 -19.91
N TYR A 277 -10.81 4.64 -20.99
CA TYR A 277 -9.62 3.76 -20.99
C TYR A 277 -9.83 2.41 -20.28
N PRO A 278 -10.76 1.57 -20.77
CA PRO A 278 -11.12 0.30 -20.12
C PRO A 278 -9.95 -0.69 -19.99
N GLU A 279 -8.88 -0.54 -20.78
CA GLU A 279 -7.65 -1.30 -20.67
C GLU A 279 -6.91 -1.10 -19.33
N TYR A 280 -7.21 -0.02 -18.60
CA TYR A 280 -6.69 0.25 -17.27
C TYR A 280 -7.78 -0.02 -16.24
N ASP A 281 -8.09 -1.29 -15.96
CA ASP A 281 -9.03 -1.69 -14.89
C ASP A 281 -10.50 -1.26 -15.11
N ASN A 282 -11.01 -1.40 -16.34
CA ASN A 282 -12.37 -1.04 -16.77
C ASN A 282 -12.69 0.46 -16.77
N GLY A 283 -11.72 1.32 -16.46
CA GLY A 283 -11.90 2.77 -16.37
C GLY A 283 -12.10 3.25 -14.94
N GLY A 284 -12.51 4.51 -14.79
CA GLY A 284 -12.57 5.26 -13.53
C GLY A 284 -13.11 4.52 -12.30
N GLU A 285 -13.97 3.51 -12.46
CA GLU A 285 -14.59 2.74 -11.37
C GLU A 285 -13.58 2.03 -10.43
N ALA A 286 -12.34 1.82 -10.87
CA ALA A 286 -11.28 1.21 -10.06
C ALA A 286 -10.05 2.12 -9.82
N TRP A 287 -10.18 3.42 -10.09
CA TRP A 287 -9.06 4.38 -10.06
C TRP A 287 -8.88 5.13 -8.75
N CYS A 288 -9.43 4.63 -7.63
CA CYS A 288 -9.33 5.31 -6.32
C CYS A 288 -7.89 5.64 -5.90
N SER A 289 -6.94 4.73 -6.16
CA SER A 289 -5.52 4.91 -5.81
C SER A 289 -4.80 5.93 -6.69
N PRO A 290 -4.83 5.84 -8.05
CA PRO A 290 -4.22 6.86 -8.89
C PRO A 290 -4.88 8.24 -8.73
N THR A 291 -6.20 8.31 -8.55
CA THR A 291 -6.92 9.56 -8.30
C THR A 291 -6.47 10.21 -6.99
N SER A 292 -6.39 9.42 -5.92
CA SER A 292 -5.87 9.88 -4.61
C SER A 292 -4.41 10.30 -4.67
N SER A 293 -3.59 9.54 -5.43
CA SER A 293 -2.18 9.84 -5.63
C SER A 293 -2.00 11.19 -6.31
N GLN A 294 -2.76 11.43 -7.39
CA GLN A 294 -2.69 12.68 -8.15
C GLN A 294 -3.14 13.88 -7.31
N MET A 295 -4.18 13.74 -6.48
CA MET A 295 -4.60 14.80 -5.53
C MET A 295 -3.44 15.25 -4.63
N ILE A 296 -2.68 14.31 -4.05
CA ILE A 296 -1.55 14.67 -3.17
C ILE A 296 -0.33 15.18 -3.98
N VAL A 297 -0.05 14.60 -5.15
CA VAL A 297 1.03 15.10 -6.03
C VAL A 297 0.81 16.59 -6.34
N GLU A 298 -0.40 16.97 -6.72
CA GLU A 298 -0.73 18.37 -7.03
C GLU A 298 -0.79 19.28 -5.81
N TYR A 299 -1.19 18.76 -4.64
CA TYR A 299 -1.11 19.50 -3.38
C TYR A 299 0.32 19.97 -3.08
N TRP A 300 1.32 19.16 -3.44
CA TRP A 300 2.72 19.55 -3.31
C TRP A 300 3.28 20.31 -4.53
N GLY A 301 2.44 20.63 -5.52
CA GLY A 301 2.81 21.40 -6.70
C GLY A 301 3.35 20.58 -7.87
N GLY A 302 3.36 19.24 -7.78
CA GLY A 302 3.69 18.38 -8.92
C GLY A 302 2.61 18.50 -10.00
N ARG A 303 2.97 18.90 -11.20
CA ARG A 303 2.04 19.04 -12.33
C ARG A 303 2.60 18.38 -13.57
N LEU A 304 1.72 17.72 -14.31
CA LEU A 304 2.05 17.20 -15.64
C LEU A 304 2.03 18.35 -16.66
N THR A 305 2.90 18.23 -17.65
CA THR A 305 2.95 19.16 -18.80
C THR A 305 1.91 18.76 -19.85
N ASP A 306 1.53 19.71 -20.70
CA ASP A 306 0.62 19.44 -21.83
C ASP A 306 1.14 18.31 -22.74
N GLU A 307 2.47 18.22 -22.92
CA GLU A 307 3.10 17.14 -23.70
C GLU A 307 2.89 15.76 -23.04
N GLN A 308 3.02 15.66 -21.73
CA GLN A 308 2.77 14.42 -21.00
C GLN A 308 1.29 14.02 -21.04
N LEU A 309 0.39 14.99 -21.11
CA LEU A 309 -1.06 14.79 -21.18
C LEU A 309 -1.57 14.60 -22.61
N ALA A 310 -0.76 14.84 -23.64
CA ALA A 310 -1.19 14.87 -25.04
C ALA A 310 -1.74 13.53 -25.57
N TRP A 311 -1.48 12.42 -24.88
CA TRP A 311 -2.06 11.12 -25.23
C TRP A 311 -3.51 10.96 -24.75
N VAL A 312 -3.95 11.80 -23.81
CA VAL A 312 -5.30 11.75 -23.24
C VAL A 312 -6.28 12.39 -24.21
N ASP A 313 -7.47 11.80 -24.36
CA ASP A 313 -8.54 12.34 -25.16
C ASP A 313 -8.93 13.72 -24.60
N PRO A 314 -8.85 14.79 -25.40
CA PRO A 314 -9.09 16.15 -24.92
C PRO A 314 -10.53 16.41 -24.49
N SER A 315 -11.47 15.50 -24.78
CA SER A 315 -12.86 15.57 -24.29
C SER A 315 -13.02 15.08 -22.85
N TYR A 316 -12.03 14.38 -22.30
CA TYR A 316 -12.07 13.90 -20.92
C TYR A 316 -11.64 15.00 -19.95
N ALA A 317 -12.43 15.17 -18.89
CA ALA A 317 -12.02 15.98 -17.74
C ALA A 317 -10.78 15.34 -17.07
N ASP A 318 -10.08 16.13 -16.27
CA ASP A 318 -9.01 15.65 -15.39
C ASP A 318 -8.00 14.68 -16.04
N PRO A 319 -7.37 15.07 -17.17
CA PRO A 319 -6.47 14.20 -17.91
C PRO A 319 -5.29 13.68 -17.06
N GLN A 320 -4.92 14.39 -16.01
CA GLN A 320 -3.95 13.96 -15.02
C GLN A 320 -4.33 12.68 -14.27
N VAL A 321 -5.63 12.40 -14.08
CA VAL A 321 -6.10 11.16 -13.45
C VAL A 321 -5.98 9.99 -14.41
N CYS A 322 -6.32 10.18 -15.70
CA CYS A 322 -6.05 9.20 -16.76
C CYS A 322 -4.55 8.88 -16.86
N HIS A 323 -3.70 9.91 -16.79
CA HIS A 323 -2.25 9.75 -16.73
C HIS A 323 -1.81 8.95 -15.51
N ALA A 324 -2.29 9.29 -14.31
CA ALA A 324 -1.96 8.54 -13.11
C ALA A 324 -2.40 7.06 -13.21
N ALA A 325 -3.58 6.77 -13.76
CA ALA A 325 -4.07 5.40 -13.93
C ALA A 325 -3.12 4.58 -14.83
N ARG A 326 -2.82 5.07 -16.04
CA ARG A 326 -1.85 4.42 -16.95
C ARG A 326 -0.48 4.21 -16.31
N HIS A 327 0.01 5.20 -15.58
CA HIS A 327 1.35 5.18 -14.98
C HIS A 327 1.43 4.50 -13.60
N THR A 328 0.34 3.90 -13.14
CA THR A 328 0.29 3.08 -11.91
C THR A 328 -0.23 1.67 -12.16
N TYR A 329 -0.81 1.40 -13.35
CA TYR A 329 -1.37 0.12 -13.73
C TYR A 329 -0.34 -1.01 -13.65
N ASP A 330 -0.67 -2.06 -12.92
CA ASP A 330 0.10 -3.30 -12.81
C ASP A 330 -0.47 -4.31 -13.80
N HIS A 331 0.31 -4.69 -14.81
CA HIS A 331 -0.15 -5.56 -15.89
C HIS A 331 -0.35 -7.03 -15.48
N GLN A 332 0.24 -7.49 -14.37
CA GLN A 332 0.02 -8.83 -13.85
C GLN A 332 -1.22 -8.86 -12.95
N TYR A 333 -1.33 -7.88 -12.07
CA TYR A 333 -2.47 -7.72 -11.18
C TYR A 333 -3.74 -7.26 -11.94
N ALA A 334 -3.56 -6.64 -13.11
CA ALA A 334 -4.61 -6.05 -13.94
C ALA A 334 -5.41 -4.94 -13.23
N GLY A 335 -4.71 -4.09 -12.46
CA GLY A 335 -5.32 -3.00 -11.72
C GLY A 335 -4.36 -1.90 -11.31
N CYS A 336 -4.91 -0.76 -10.87
CA CYS A 336 -4.13 0.40 -10.43
C CYS A 336 -3.86 0.41 -8.91
N GLY A 337 -4.25 -0.64 -8.21
CA GLY A 337 -4.22 -0.75 -6.75
C GLY A 337 -2.87 -1.15 -6.12
N ASN A 338 -1.83 -1.44 -6.90
CA ASN A 338 -0.53 -1.86 -6.39
C ASN A 338 0.13 -0.71 -5.60
N TRP A 339 0.41 -0.93 -4.30
CA TRP A 339 0.80 0.16 -3.42
C TRP A 339 2.19 0.74 -3.76
N PRO A 340 3.26 -0.08 -3.88
CA PRO A 340 4.56 0.41 -4.30
C PRO A 340 4.55 1.16 -5.64
N PHE A 341 3.68 0.77 -6.58
CA PHE A 341 3.64 1.38 -7.91
C PHE A 341 3.10 2.82 -7.86
N ASN A 342 2.08 3.07 -7.02
CA ASN A 342 1.55 4.42 -6.78
C ASN A 342 2.60 5.30 -6.07
N ALA A 343 3.27 4.77 -5.04
CA ALA A 343 4.33 5.50 -4.34
C ALA A 343 5.53 5.83 -5.27
N ALA A 344 5.90 4.90 -6.16
CA ALA A 344 6.95 5.11 -7.14
C ALA A 344 6.52 6.12 -8.23
N TYR A 345 5.25 6.11 -8.66
CA TYR A 345 4.69 7.12 -9.58
C TYR A 345 4.81 8.53 -9.00
N ALA A 346 4.37 8.74 -7.75
CA ALA A 346 4.47 10.05 -7.11
C ALA A 346 5.92 10.55 -7.01
N ALA A 347 6.88 9.64 -6.86
CA ALA A 347 8.30 9.97 -6.80
C ALA A 347 8.92 10.36 -8.16
N THR A 348 8.21 10.19 -9.28
CA THR A 348 8.65 10.65 -10.61
C THR A 348 8.54 12.17 -10.77
N PHE A 349 7.75 12.83 -9.91
CA PHE A 349 7.61 14.27 -9.90
C PHE A 349 8.79 14.90 -9.16
N GLU A 350 9.20 16.09 -9.64
CA GLU A 350 10.31 16.83 -9.05
C GLU A 350 10.08 17.09 -7.57
N ASP A 351 11.14 16.94 -6.78
CA ASP A 351 11.14 17.20 -5.33
C ASP A 351 10.05 16.44 -4.55
N LEU A 352 9.51 15.32 -5.05
CA LEU A 352 8.60 14.43 -4.33
C LEU A 352 9.18 13.06 -4.03
N GLN A 353 8.73 12.50 -2.93
CA GLN A 353 8.97 11.13 -2.54
C GLN A 353 7.76 10.52 -1.86
N GLY A 354 7.66 9.20 -1.91
CA GLY A 354 6.56 8.45 -1.33
C GLY A 354 7.01 7.24 -0.51
N VAL A 355 6.21 6.87 0.48
CA VAL A 355 6.35 5.62 1.23
C VAL A 355 5.01 4.92 1.35
N VAL A 356 5.07 3.60 1.43
CA VAL A 356 3.97 2.75 1.91
C VAL A 356 4.30 2.37 3.35
N THR A 357 3.36 2.59 4.26
CA THR A 357 3.51 2.26 5.67
C THR A 357 2.17 1.89 6.31
N ARG A 358 2.19 1.53 7.60
CA ARG A 358 0.99 1.39 8.43
C ARG A 358 1.03 2.42 9.56
N LEU A 359 -0.10 3.09 9.80
CA LEU A 359 -0.30 3.93 10.98
C LEU A 359 -1.17 3.19 12.00
N GLY A 360 -0.97 3.48 13.29
CA GLY A 360 -1.63 2.75 14.37
C GLY A 360 -2.88 3.44 14.92
N SER A 361 -3.07 4.73 14.61
CA SER A 361 -4.13 5.56 15.19
C SER A 361 -4.46 6.77 14.33
N LEU A 362 -5.63 7.39 14.54
CA LEU A 362 -5.87 8.74 14.00
C LEU A 362 -4.97 9.80 14.65
N THR A 363 -4.42 9.57 15.85
CA THR A 363 -3.45 10.49 16.48
C THR A 363 -2.16 10.59 15.67
N ASP A 364 -1.68 9.47 15.10
CA ASP A 364 -0.56 9.46 14.16
C ASP A 364 -0.90 10.28 12.90
N LEU A 365 -2.13 10.14 12.41
CA LEU A 365 -2.61 10.88 11.24
C LEU A 365 -2.75 12.39 11.52
N GLU A 366 -3.28 12.77 12.69
CA GLU A 366 -3.33 14.15 13.16
C GLU A 366 -1.92 14.76 13.26
N THR A 367 -0.92 13.98 13.69
CA THR A 367 0.48 14.43 13.73
C THR A 367 0.98 14.83 12.34
N LEU A 368 0.65 14.02 11.32
CA LEU A 368 1.02 14.28 9.92
C LEU A 368 0.25 15.46 9.32
N ILE A 369 -1.07 15.52 9.48
CA ILE A 369 -1.91 16.64 9.03
C ILE A 369 -1.50 17.94 9.72
N GLY A 370 -1.15 17.86 11.01
CA GLY A 370 -0.58 18.93 11.79
C GLY A 370 0.73 19.47 11.19
N ALA A 371 1.53 18.62 10.53
CA ALA A 371 2.73 19.02 9.79
C ALA A 371 2.47 19.38 8.31
N GLY A 372 1.20 19.35 7.86
CA GLY A 372 0.82 19.65 6.49
C GLY A 372 1.02 18.49 5.51
N ILE A 373 1.10 17.25 6.00
CA ILE A 373 1.27 16.04 5.20
C ILE A 373 -0.09 15.33 5.11
N PRO A 374 -0.81 15.40 3.98
CA PRO A 374 -1.99 14.57 3.76
C PRO A 374 -1.56 13.10 3.61
N ALA A 375 -2.50 12.19 3.83
CA ALA A 375 -2.25 10.76 3.70
C ALA A 375 -3.42 10.07 3.02
N MET A 376 -3.10 9.03 2.25
CA MET A 376 -4.10 8.19 1.60
C MET A 376 -4.28 6.93 2.43
N THR A 377 -5.48 6.71 2.95
CA THR A 377 -5.82 5.60 3.83
C THR A 377 -6.59 4.54 3.06
N SER A 378 -6.16 3.28 3.19
CA SER A 378 -6.87 2.14 2.62
C SER A 378 -8.08 1.77 3.48
N GLN A 379 -9.25 1.69 2.87
CA GLN A 379 -10.53 1.46 3.52
C GLN A 379 -11.20 0.18 3.05
N SER A 380 -11.91 -0.50 3.96
CA SER A 380 -12.75 -1.67 3.65
C SER A 380 -13.94 -1.74 4.61
N PHE A 381 -15.15 -1.63 4.07
CA PHE A 381 -16.37 -1.47 4.86
C PHE A 381 -17.63 -1.92 4.12
N LEU A 382 -18.64 -2.35 4.86
CA LEU A 382 -20.02 -2.44 4.40
C LEU A 382 -20.65 -1.05 4.41
N LYS A 383 -21.71 -0.87 3.62
CA LYS A 383 -22.36 0.42 3.45
C LYS A 383 -22.85 1.04 4.76
N GLU A 384 -23.22 0.19 5.71
CA GLU A 384 -23.75 0.56 7.02
C GLU A 384 -22.66 0.91 8.05
N GLU A 385 -21.38 0.63 7.74
CA GLU A 385 -20.27 0.81 8.69
C GLU A 385 -19.59 2.19 8.59
N LEU A 386 -19.88 2.97 7.54
CA LEU A 386 -19.36 4.32 7.35
C LEU A 386 -20.46 5.27 6.90
N THR A 387 -21.05 5.95 7.88
CA THR A 387 -22.12 6.93 7.69
C THR A 387 -21.66 8.05 6.77
N GLY A 388 -22.51 8.40 5.80
CA GLY A 388 -22.22 9.45 4.82
C GLY A 388 -21.44 8.98 3.58
N ALA A 389 -20.90 7.75 3.55
CA ALA A 389 -20.25 7.21 2.35
C ALA A 389 -21.28 6.89 1.26
N GLY A 390 -22.37 6.20 1.61
CA GLY A 390 -23.46 5.84 0.68
C GLY A 390 -23.23 4.55 -0.13
N TYR A 391 -22.07 3.92 0.02
CA TYR A 391 -21.67 2.67 -0.64
C TYR A 391 -20.87 1.79 0.32
N GLY A 392 -20.59 0.54 -0.06
CA GLY A 392 -19.64 -0.34 0.63
C GLY A 392 -18.55 -0.81 -0.33
N THR A 393 -17.41 -1.25 0.20
CA THR A 393 -16.23 -1.64 -0.58
C THR A 393 -15.39 -2.73 0.08
N SER A 394 -14.78 -3.59 -0.74
CA SER A 394 -13.74 -4.54 -0.31
C SER A 394 -12.36 -3.90 -0.19
N GLY A 395 -12.12 -2.76 -0.86
CA GLY A 395 -10.90 -1.99 -0.85
C GLY A 395 -11.10 -0.65 -1.57
N HIS A 396 -10.74 0.45 -0.94
CA HIS A 396 -10.86 1.79 -1.50
C HIS A 396 -9.83 2.73 -0.89
N LEU A 397 -9.31 3.68 -1.66
CA LEU A 397 -8.39 4.69 -1.15
C LEU A 397 -9.10 6.02 -1.00
N MET A 398 -8.96 6.60 0.19
CA MET A 398 -9.43 7.95 0.50
C MET A 398 -8.26 8.82 0.93
N THR A 399 -8.23 10.07 0.49
CA THR A 399 -7.20 11.03 0.89
C THR A 399 -7.68 11.81 2.12
N VAL A 400 -7.11 11.54 3.29
CA VAL A 400 -7.38 12.33 4.50
C VAL A 400 -6.64 13.66 4.42
N ILE A 401 -7.40 14.75 4.53
CA ILE A 401 -6.92 16.11 4.37
C ILE A 401 -7.09 16.95 5.64
N GLY A 402 -7.77 16.42 6.65
CA GLY A 402 -8.08 17.21 7.82
C GLY A 402 -8.96 16.55 8.85
N PHE A 403 -9.27 17.34 9.88
CA PHE A 403 -10.17 17.02 10.95
C PHE A 403 -11.02 18.25 11.29
N THR A 404 -12.30 18.05 11.58
CA THR A 404 -13.21 19.11 12.01
C THR A 404 -12.93 19.53 13.46
N ALA A 405 -13.56 20.61 13.94
CA ALA A 405 -13.49 20.99 15.35
C ALA A 405 -14.05 19.91 16.30
N GLY A 406 -14.99 19.08 15.84
CA GLY A 406 -15.52 17.94 16.60
C GLY A 406 -14.64 16.69 16.53
N GLY A 407 -13.56 16.70 15.73
CA GLY A 407 -12.65 15.58 15.57
C GLY A 407 -13.00 14.59 14.47
N ASP A 408 -14.05 14.86 13.69
CA ASP A 408 -14.45 14.05 12.55
C ASP A 408 -13.47 14.18 11.39
N VAL A 409 -13.32 13.11 10.62
CA VAL A 409 -12.31 13.01 9.57
C VAL A 409 -12.79 13.73 8.32
N ILE A 410 -11.99 14.67 7.82
CA ILE A 410 -12.22 15.32 6.53
C ILE A 410 -11.37 14.59 5.49
N ALA A 411 -12.02 13.95 4.52
CA ALA A 411 -11.35 13.21 3.46
C ALA A 411 -11.88 13.59 2.09
N ASN A 412 -10.98 13.63 1.11
CA ASN A 412 -11.33 13.59 -0.30
C ASN A 412 -11.53 12.13 -0.69
N ASP A 413 -12.79 11.75 -0.88
CA ASP A 413 -13.22 10.42 -1.31
C ASP A 413 -13.43 10.43 -2.84
N PRO A 414 -12.53 9.79 -3.62
CA PRO A 414 -12.61 9.82 -5.07
C PRO A 414 -13.84 9.10 -5.62
N PHE A 415 -14.49 8.22 -4.86
CA PHE A 415 -15.76 7.58 -5.27
C PHE A 415 -16.93 8.56 -5.07
N SER A 416 -16.97 9.59 -5.91
CA SER A 416 -17.90 10.70 -5.85
C SER A 416 -18.44 11.02 -7.23
N ALA A 417 -19.67 11.51 -7.37
CA ALA A 417 -20.26 11.73 -8.69
C ALA A 417 -19.50 12.76 -9.53
N ASP A 418 -18.86 13.73 -8.88
CA ASP A 418 -18.07 14.80 -9.47
C ASP A 418 -17.03 15.33 -8.46
N ASP A 419 -16.12 16.21 -8.91
CA ASP A 419 -15.09 16.82 -8.06
C ASP A 419 -15.64 17.67 -6.91
N ALA A 420 -16.80 18.29 -7.11
CA ALA A 420 -17.42 19.15 -6.11
C ALA A 420 -17.87 18.34 -4.88
N THR A 421 -18.26 17.08 -5.09
CA THR A 421 -18.77 16.16 -4.07
C THR A 421 -17.70 15.26 -3.44
N VAL A 422 -16.44 15.34 -3.88
CA VAL A 422 -15.30 14.55 -3.38
C VAL A 422 -15.00 14.79 -1.90
N ARG A 423 -15.11 16.04 -1.42
CA ARG A 423 -14.82 16.33 -0.01
C ARG A 423 -15.96 15.87 0.88
N ARG A 424 -15.67 14.94 1.77
CA ARG A 424 -16.62 14.40 2.76
C ARG A 424 -16.09 14.54 4.18
N VAL A 425 -17.02 14.49 5.13
CA VAL A 425 -16.74 14.46 6.56
C VAL A 425 -17.34 13.17 7.11
N TYR A 426 -16.52 12.35 7.76
CA TYR A 426 -16.93 11.06 8.29
C TYR A 426 -16.84 11.04 9.81
N PRO A 427 -17.80 10.37 10.51
CA PRO A 427 -17.72 10.18 11.94
C PRO A 427 -16.39 9.52 12.32
N ARG A 428 -15.65 10.15 13.24
CA ARG A 428 -14.31 9.72 13.63
C ARG A 428 -14.23 8.23 13.94
N ARG A 429 -15.17 7.74 14.77
CA ARG A 429 -15.15 6.39 15.31
C ARG A 429 -15.35 5.33 14.22
N GLU A 430 -16.24 5.60 13.28
CA GLU A 430 -16.53 4.72 12.16
C GLU A 430 -15.32 4.65 11.23
N PHE A 431 -14.79 5.82 10.81
CA PHE A 431 -13.62 5.91 9.95
C PHE A 431 -12.40 5.20 10.56
N GLU A 432 -12.15 5.42 11.86
CA GLU A 432 -11.04 4.81 12.59
C GLU A 432 -11.13 3.28 12.60
N ASN A 433 -12.32 2.73 12.84
CA ASN A 433 -12.51 1.28 12.84
C ASN A 433 -12.32 0.70 11.45
N VAL A 434 -12.94 1.26 10.41
CA VAL A 434 -12.88 0.69 9.06
C VAL A 434 -11.47 0.77 8.45
N TRP A 435 -10.66 1.74 8.90
CA TRP A 435 -9.26 1.89 8.51
C TRP A 435 -8.30 0.99 9.29
N LEU A 436 -8.42 0.92 10.62
CA LEU A 436 -7.37 0.32 11.45
C LEU A 436 -7.62 -1.14 11.82
N ARG A 437 -8.83 -1.67 11.61
CA ARG A 437 -9.13 -3.10 11.85
C ARG A 437 -8.44 -4.00 10.83
N THR A 438 -8.05 -5.19 11.27
CA THR A 438 -7.44 -6.24 10.42
C THR A 438 -8.43 -7.33 10.05
N ARG A 439 -9.60 -7.36 10.71
CA ARG A 439 -10.68 -8.31 10.44
C ARG A 439 -12.01 -7.56 10.31
N ARG A 440 -12.89 -8.07 9.44
CA ARG A 440 -14.27 -7.60 9.32
C ARG A 440 -15.19 -8.70 8.80
N HIS A 441 -16.49 -8.51 8.93
CA HIS A 441 -17.47 -9.33 8.23
C HIS A 441 -17.73 -8.73 6.83
N ASN A 442 -17.85 -9.58 5.82
CA ASN A 442 -18.35 -9.19 4.50
C ASN A 442 -19.89 -9.25 4.46
N ALA A 443 -20.49 -8.92 3.32
CA ALA A 443 -21.95 -8.90 3.16
C ALA A 443 -22.63 -10.27 3.38
N THR A 444 -21.86 -11.36 3.30
CA THR A 444 -22.35 -12.72 3.57
C THR A 444 -22.04 -13.19 5.01
N GLY A 445 -21.58 -12.29 5.89
CA GLY A 445 -21.23 -12.59 7.28
C GLY A 445 -19.88 -13.29 7.49
N LYS A 446 -19.11 -13.55 6.43
CA LYS A 446 -17.81 -14.23 6.51
C LYS A 446 -16.73 -13.26 7.01
N VAL A 447 -15.85 -13.75 7.89
CA VAL A 447 -14.66 -13.01 8.31
C VAL A 447 -13.67 -12.91 7.14
N VAL A 448 -13.32 -11.67 6.80
CA VAL A 448 -12.34 -11.30 5.77
C VAL A 448 -11.35 -10.29 6.34
N SER A 449 -10.27 -10.05 5.61
CA SER A 449 -9.25 -9.08 6.02
C SER A 449 -9.78 -7.64 5.94
N GLY A 450 -9.41 -6.84 6.94
CA GLY A 450 -9.42 -5.38 6.88
C GLY A 450 -8.07 -4.83 6.43
N THR A 451 -7.94 -3.52 6.37
CA THR A 451 -6.74 -2.88 5.81
C THR A 451 -5.63 -2.73 6.85
N GLY A 452 -5.95 -2.73 8.14
CA GLY A 452 -4.97 -2.72 9.23
C GLY A 452 -4.08 -1.47 9.27
N GLY A 453 -4.58 -0.35 8.78
CA GLY A 453 -3.89 0.95 8.84
C GLY A 453 -2.89 1.22 7.72
N VAL A 454 -2.86 0.41 6.64
CA VAL A 454 -1.99 0.72 5.49
C VAL A 454 -2.36 2.09 4.92
N CYS A 455 -1.32 2.87 4.61
CA CYS A 455 -1.44 4.17 4.00
C CYS A 455 -0.24 4.49 3.11
N TYR A 456 -0.45 5.50 2.27
CA TYR A 456 0.61 6.16 1.54
C TYR A 456 0.88 7.53 2.13
N LEU A 457 2.16 7.86 2.28
CA LEU A 457 2.60 9.21 2.64
C LEU A 457 3.47 9.75 1.52
N TYR A 458 3.01 10.81 0.86
CA TYR A 458 3.82 11.58 -0.10
C TYR A 458 4.17 12.93 0.51
N PHE A 459 5.43 13.30 0.37
CA PHE A 459 5.97 14.50 0.98
C PHE A 459 7.19 14.99 0.19
N PRO A 460 7.65 16.23 0.42
CA PRO A 460 8.81 16.76 -0.29
C PRO A 460 10.05 15.87 -0.11
N ALA A 461 10.89 15.78 -1.15
CA ALA A 461 12.21 15.14 -1.11
C ALA A 461 13.08 15.73 0.02
N ARG A 462 12.85 17.00 0.35
CA ARG A 462 13.52 17.75 1.42
C ARG A 462 12.47 18.31 2.39
N PRO A 463 11.91 17.49 3.29
CA PRO A 463 10.90 17.94 4.23
C PRO A 463 11.50 18.96 5.22
N SER A 464 10.69 19.92 5.66
CA SER A 464 11.03 20.86 6.73
C SER A 464 11.31 20.14 8.06
N ALA A 465 11.90 20.84 9.03
CA ALA A 465 12.16 20.27 10.36
C ALA A 465 10.89 19.74 11.05
N ARG A 466 9.77 20.47 10.95
CA ARG A 466 8.47 20.06 11.49
C ARG A 466 7.95 18.79 10.81
N GLN A 467 8.07 18.70 9.49
CA GLN A 467 7.67 17.51 8.73
C GLN A 467 8.54 16.29 9.06
N ARG A 468 9.87 16.47 9.19
CA ARG A 468 10.77 15.39 9.62
C ARG A 468 10.42 14.87 11.00
N GLN A 469 10.09 15.76 11.95
CA GLN A 469 9.67 15.37 13.29
C GLN A 469 8.37 14.56 13.24
N ALA A 470 7.37 15.00 12.48
CA ALA A 470 6.10 14.28 12.32
C ALA A 470 6.28 12.91 11.66
N LEU A 471 7.06 12.82 10.57
CA LEU A 471 7.41 11.56 9.91
C LEU A 471 8.13 10.60 10.86
N THR A 472 9.10 11.10 11.63
CA THR A 472 9.82 10.30 12.62
C THR A 472 8.91 9.81 13.74
N ALA A 473 7.97 10.64 14.20
CA ALA A 473 7.00 10.29 15.23
C ALA A 473 6.13 9.10 14.82
N VAL A 474 5.83 8.96 13.53
CA VAL A 474 5.06 7.82 12.97
C VAL A 474 5.95 6.71 12.40
N GLY A 475 7.26 6.73 12.69
CA GLY A 475 8.19 5.64 12.33
C GLY A 475 8.86 5.76 10.95
N ILE A 476 8.64 6.85 10.21
CA ILE A 476 9.31 7.09 8.93
C ILE A 476 10.64 7.82 9.17
N ARG A 477 11.74 7.07 9.00
CA ARG A 477 13.10 7.62 9.04
C ARG A 477 13.48 8.22 7.68
N MET A 478 14.23 9.32 7.72
CA MET A 478 14.66 10.13 6.57
C MET A 478 16.14 9.94 6.27
#